data_AF-A0A8J6FWA4-F1
#
_entry.id   AF-A0A8J6FWA4-F1
#
_cell.length_a   1.000
_cell.length_b   1.000
_cell.length_c   1.000
_cell.angle_alpha   90.00
_cell.angle_beta   90.00
_cell.angle_gamma   90.00
#
_symmetry.space_group_name_H-M   'P 1'
#
loop_
_entity.id
_entity.type
_entity.pdbx_description
1 polymer ?
#
loop_
_entity_poly.entity_id
_entity_poly.type
_entity_poly.pdbx_seq_one_letter_code
_entity_poly.pdbx_strand_id
1 'polypeptide(L)'
;MRSQLKKIEDLGAAMEEALILDNKYTEHSTVGLAQQWDQLDQLGMRMQHNLEQQIQARNTTGVTEEALKEFSMMFKHFDKDKSGRLNHQEFKSCLRSLGYDLPMVEEGEPDPEFEAILDTVDPNRDGHVSLQEYMAFMISRETENVKSSEEIESAFRALSSEGKPYVTKEELYQNLTREQADYCVSHMKPYVDGKGRELPTAFDYVEFTRSLFVN
;
A
#
# COMPACT_ATOMS: atom_id res chain seq x y z
N MET A 1 -23.26 3.11 25.61
CA MET A 1 -23.56 1.67 25.55
C MET A 1 -22.90 0.86 26.66
N ARG A 2 -21.56 0.89 26.82
CA ARG A 2 -20.86 0.15 27.91
C ARG A 2 -21.42 0.41 29.32
N SER A 3 -21.87 1.63 29.61
CA SER A 3 -22.51 1.98 30.89
C SER A 3 -23.92 1.39 31.08
N GLN A 4 -24.61 1.05 30.00
CA GLN A 4 -25.93 0.39 30.05
C GLN A 4 -25.77 -1.13 30.17
N LEU A 5 -24.77 -1.71 29.51
CA LEU A 5 -24.39 -3.11 29.68
C LEU A 5 -23.97 -3.44 31.11
N LYS A 6 -23.16 -2.57 31.71
CA LYS A 6 -22.78 -2.72 33.12
C LYS A 6 -23.99 -2.75 34.06
N LYS A 7 -24.99 -1.90 33.81
CA LYS A 7 -26.25 -1.92 34.57
C LYS A 7 -27.03 -3.21 34.37
N ILE A 8 -27.00 -3.79 33.17
CA ILE A 8 -27.66 -5.06 32.86
C ILE A 8 -26.94 -6.22 33.56
N GLU A 9 -25.61 -6.22 33.59
CA GLU A 9 -24.81 -7.18 34.35
C GLU A 9 -25.07 -7.08 35.85
N ASP A 10 -25.08 -5.87 36.42
CA ASP A 10 -25.37 -5.63 37.84
C ASP A 10 -26.78 -6.12 38.21
N LEU A 11 -27.78 -5.89 37.35
CA LEU A 11 -29.14 -6.41 37.52
C LEU A 11 -29.20 -7.94 37.39
N GLY A 12 -28.43 -8.52 36.47
CA GLY A 12 -28.29 -9.97 36.33
C GLY A 12 -27.71 -10.63 37.58
N ALA A 13 -26.64 -10.04 38.14
CA ALA A 13 -26.03 -10.52 39.37
C ALA A 13 -27.01 -10.44 40.57
N ALA A 14 -27.77 -9.35 40.69
CA ALA A 14 -28.79 -9.22 41.73
C ALA A 14 -29.93 -10.25 41.60
N MET A 15 -30.30 -10.62 40.37
CA MET A 15 -31.28 -11.69 40.13
C MET A 15 -30.72 -13.07 40.51
N GLU A 16 -29.44 -13.32 40.22
CA GLU A 16 -28.76 -14.57 40.56
C GLU A 16 -28.58 -14.74 42.08
N GLU A 17 -28.21 -13.67 42.80
CA GLU A 17 -28.17 -13.64 44.27
C GLU A 17 -29.56 -13.92 44.90
N ALA A 18 -30.63 -13.48 44.24
CA ALA A 18 -32.01 -13.74 44.64
C ALA A 18 -32.53 -15.12 44.19
N LEU A 19 -31.69 -15.96 43.56
CA LEU A 19 -32.03 -17.28 42.99
C LEU A 19 -33.12 -17.22 41.91
N ILE A 20 -33.25 -16.08 41.23
CA ILE A 20 -34.18 -15.89 40.11
C ILE A 20 -33.44 -16.24 38.81
N LEU A 21 -33.58 -17.51 38.41
CA LEU A 21 -32.87 -18.07 37.25
C LEU A 21 -33.64 -17.94 35.92
N ASP A 22 -34.95 -17.70 35.98
CA ASP A 22 -35.83 -17.61 34.81
C ASP A 22 -36.52 -16.26 34.74
N ASN A 23 -36.37 -15.58 33.61
CA ASN A 23 -37.00 -14.29 33.34
C ASN A 23 -37.93 -14.40 32.12
N LYS A 24 -39.19 -14.75 32.37
CA LYS A 24 -40.24 -14.86 31.34
C LYS A 24 -40.49 -13.60 30.49
N TYR A 25 -39.93 -12.45 30.87
CA TYR A 25 -40.11 -11.18 30.16
C TYR A 25 -39.02 -10.92 29.11
N THR A 26 -37.96 -11.74 29.07
CA THR A 26 -36.88 -11.61 28.08
C THR A 26 -36.22 -12.96 27.82
N GLU A 27 -36.01 -13.28 26.54
CA GLU A 27 -35.27 -14.48 26.12
C GLU A 27 -33.75 -14.26 26.14
N HIS A 28 -33.30 -13.00 26.31
CA HIS A 28 -31.89 -12.66 26.35
C HIS A 28 -31.31 -12.76 27.75
N SER A 29 -30.21 -13.50 27.89
CA SER A 29 -29.40 -13.51 29.12
C SER A 29 -28.47 -12.31 29.16
N THR A 30 -28.20 -11.82 30.37
CA THR A 30 -27.28 -10.69 30.61
C THR A 30 -25.88 -11.01 30.08
N VAL A 31 -25.40 -12.23 30.31
CA VAL A 31 -24.13 -12.76 29.79
C VAL A 31 -24.12 -12.82 28.25
N GLY A 32 -25.22 -13.27 27.63
CA GLY A 32 -25.35 -13.34 26.17
C GLY A 32 -25.29 -11.97 25.51
N LEU A 33 -25.93 -10.97 26.10
CA LEU A 33 -25.88 -9.58 25.62
C LEU A 33 -24.47 -8.98 25.74
N ALA A 34 -23.75 -9.28 26.82
CA ALA A 34 -22.35 -8.85 26.99
C ALA A 34 -21.44 -9.47 25.93
N GLN A 35 -21.57 -10.77 25.70
CA GLN A 35 -20.78 -11.48 24.68
C GLN A 35 -21.06 -10.96 23.26
N GLN A 36 -22.33 -10.71 22.92
CA GLN A 36 -22.72 -10.13 21.62
C GLN A 36 -22.15 -8.72 21.44
N TRP A 37 -22.14 -7.91 22.49
CA TRP A 37 -21.58 -6.57 22.44
C TRP A 37 -20.06 -6.59 22.24
N ASP A 38 -19.34 -7.46 22.95
CA ASP A 38 -17.90 -7.61 22.80
C ASP A 38 -17.52 -8.08 21.38
N GLN A 39 -18.31 -8.99 20.80
CA GLN A 39 -18.14 -9.40 19.41
C GLN A 39 -18.30 -8.21 18.44
N LEU A 40 -19.32 -7.37 18.64
CA LEU A 40 -19.54 -6.20 17.80
C LEU A 40 -18.42 -5.16 17.93
N ASP A 41 -17.94 -4.93 19.16
CA ASP A 41 -16.82 -4.01 19.44
C ASP A 41 -15.53 -4.50 18.78
N GLN A 42 -15.22 -5.80 18.88
CA GLN A 42 -14.08 -6.41 18.20
C GLN A 42 -14.20 -6.31 16.67
N LEU A 43 -15.38 -6.50 16.12
CA LEU A 43 -15.63 -6.40 14.68
C LEU A 43 -15.44 -4.95 14.20
N GLY A 44 -15.95 -3.98 14.96
CA GLY A 44 -15.72 -2.55 14.72
C GLY A 44 -14.24 -2.17 14.76
N MET A 45 -13.50 -2.63 15.78
CA MET A 45 -12.05 -2.39 15.87
C MET A 45 -11.29 -3.01 14.70
N ARG A 46 -11.65 -4.23 14.27
CA ARG A 46 -11.04 -4.88 13.10
C ARG A 46 -11.32 -4.09 11.82
N MET A 47 -12.55 -3.63 11.61
CA MET A 47 -12.89 -2.84 10.43
C MET A 47 -12.16 -1.50 10.42
N GLN A 48 -12.10 -0.82 11.57
CA GLN A 48 -11.35 0.44 11.70
C GLN A 48 -9.86 0.22 11.42
N HIS A 49 -9.26 -0.81 12.01
CA HIS A 49 -7.86 -1.14 11.77
C HIS A 49 -7.59 -1.47 10.29
N ASN A 50 -8.49 -2.22 9.64
CA ASN A 50 -8.34 -2.55 8.23
C ASN A 50 -8.43 -1.30 7.33
N LEU A 51 -9.36 -0.39 7.64
CA LEU A 51 -9.49 0.90 6.97
C LEU A 51 -8.27 1.80 7.21
N GLU A 52 -7.77 1.88 8.44
CA GLU A 52 -6.56 2.63 8.77
C GLU A 52 -5.35 2.05 8.05
N GLN A 53 -5.21 0.72 7.96
CA GLN A 53 -4.17 0.09 7.16
C GLN A 53 -4.34 0.36 5.66
N GLN A 54 -5.56 0.37 5.12
CA GLN A 54 -5.80 0.74 3.72
C GLN A 54 -5.50 2.21 3.45
N ILE A 55 -5.87 3.12 4.36
CA ILE A 55 -5.61 4.55 4.25
C ILE A 55 -4.12 4.81 4.41
N GLN A 56 -3.47 4.15 5.36
CA GLN A 56 -2.03 4.29 5.56
C GLN A 56 -1.27 3.67 4.40
N ALA A 57 -1.70 2.53 3.85
CA ALA A 57 -1.21 2.06 2.56
C ALA A 57 -1.38 3.18 1.54
N ARG A 58 -2.59 3.64 1.24
CA ARG A 58 -2.86 4.72 0.28
C ARG A 58 -2.06 6.02 0.50
N ASN A 59 -1.78 6.40 1.73
CA ASN A 59 -1.03 7.61 2.08
C ASN A 59 0.49 7.39 2.08
N THR A 60 0.95 6.16 2.34
CA THR A 60 2.36 5.75 2.31
C THR A 60 2.76 5.22 0.92
N THR A 61 1.80 4.98 0.04
CA THR A 61 2.04 4.32 -1.25
C THR A 61 2.80 5.18 -2.24
N GLY A 62 2.81 6.51 -2.12
CA GLY A 62 3.47 7.38 -3.10
C GLY A 62 2.88 7.31 -4.52
N VAL A 63 1.88 6.44 -4.74
CA VAL A 63 1.15 6.28 -6.00
C VAL A 63 0.27 7.51 -6.21
N THR A 64 0.49 8.19 -7.33
CA THR A 64 -0.26 9.40 -7.71
C THR A 64 -1.69 9.07 -8.13
N GLU A 65 -2.59 10.05 -8.10
CA GLU A 65 -3.95 9.88 -8.65
C GLU A 65 -3.92 9.50 -10.13
N GLU A 66 -2.90 9.96 -10.86
CA GLU A 66 -2.66 9.61 -12.26
C GLU A 66 -2.36 8.12 -12.43
N ALA A 67 -1.47 7.55 -11.61
CA ALA A 67 -1.15 6.12 -11.65
C ALA A 67 -2.38 5.26 -11.31
N LEU A 68 -3.17 5.65 -10.30
CA LEU A 68 -4.42 4.96 -9.98
C LEU A 68 -5.44 5.00 -11.13
N LYS A 69 -5.52 6.14 -11.84
CA LYS A 69 -6.36 6.27 -13.04
C LYS A 69 -5.85 5.37 -14.16
N GLU A 70 -4.55 5.32 -14.39
CA GLU A 70 -3.93 4.47 -15.41
C GLU A 70 -4.22 2.99 -15.14
N PHE A 71 -4.03 2.52 -13.90
CA PHE A 71 -4.37 1.14 -13.51
C PHE A 71 -5.85 0.83 -13.77
N SER A 72 -6.75 1.74 -13.37
CA SER A 72 -8.18 1.56 -13.61
C SER A 72 -8.55 1.56 -15.10
N MET A 73 -7.90 2.41 -15.91
CA MET A 73 -8.11 2.44 -17.36
C MET A 73 -7.62 1.16 -18.03
N MET A 74 -6.46 0.65 -17.63
CA MET A 74 -5.92 -0.59 -18.17
C MET A 74 -6.77 -1.79 -17.79
N PHE A 75 -7.22 -1.90 -16.55
CA PHE A 75 -8.18 -2.95 -16.16
C PHE A 75 -9.41 -2.93 -17.07
N LYS A 76 -10.04 -1.77 -17.25
CA LYS A 76 -11.22 -1.61 -18.12
C LYS A 76 -10.95 -1.88 -19.60
N HIS A 77 -9.73 -1.68 -20.04
CA HIS A 77 -9.33 -1.98 -21.42
C HIS A 77 -9.31 -3.49 -21.68
N PHE A 78 -8.87 -4.27 -20.69
CA PHE A 78 -8.81 -5.73 -20.77
C PHE A 78 -10.11 -6.43 -20.39
N ASP A 79 -10.92 -5.84 -19.49
CA ASP A 79 -12.27 -6.29 -19.11
C ASP A 79 -13.29 -5.97 -20.23
N LYS A 80 -13.12 -6.64 -21.38
CA LYS A 80 -13.90 -6.39 -22.61
C LYS A 80 -15.39 -6.70 -22.43
N ASP A 81 -15.70 -7.71 -21.62
CA ASP A 81 -17.06 -8.13 -21.34
C ASP A 81 -17.72 -7.35 -20.20
N LYS A 82 -16.95 -6.48 -19.52
CA LYS A 82 -17.39 -5.70 -18.35
C LYS A 82 -17.91 -6.59 -17.23
N SER A 83 -17.34 -7.77 -17.09
CA SER A 83 -17.64 -8.71 -16.01
C SER A 83 -17.16 -8.18 -14.66
N GLY A 84 -16.26 -7.18 -14.67
CA GLY A 84 -15.62 -6.65 -13.46
C GLY A 84 -14.51 -7.55 -12.93
N ARG A 85 -14.07 -8.53 -13.73
CA ARG A 85 -13.02 -9.49 -13.42
C ARG A 85 -12.19 -9.76 -14.67
N LEU A 86 -10.90 -10.02 -14.51
CA LEU A 86 -10.02 -10.47 -15.59
C LEU A 86 -9.73 -11.95 -15.40
N ASN A 87 -9.84 -12.75 -16.45
CA ASN A 87 -9.29 -14.10 -16.38
C ASN A 87 -7.75 -14.05 -16.36
N HIS A 88 -7.09 -15.17 -16.05
CA HIS A 88 -5.63 -15.22 -15.95
C HIS A 88 -4.91 -14.76 -17.23
N GLN A 89 -5.46 -15.06 -18.42
CA GLN A 89 -4.85 -14.64 -19.69
C GLN A 89 -4.95 -13.12 -19.91
N GLU A 90 -6.10 -12.54 -19.61
CA GLU A 90 -6.34 -11.10 -19.67
C GLU A 90 -5.49 -10.35 -18.65
N PHE A 91 -5.41 -10.88 -17.43
CA PHE A 91 -4.57 -10.32 -16.37
C PHE A 91 -3.08 -10.36 -16.75
N LYS A 92 -2.59 -11.50 -17.27
CA LYS A 92 -1.20 -11.61 -17.77
C LYS A 92 -0.90 -10.61 -18.89
N SER A 93 -1.84 -10.44 -19.82
CA SER A 93 -1.73 -9.48 -20.93
C SER A 93 -1.75 -8.02 -20.44
N CYS A 94 -2.54 -7.74 -19.41
CA CYS A 94 -2.60 -6.44 -18.75
C CYS A 94 -1.25 -6.09 -18.10
N LEU A 95 -0.66 -7.02 -17.33
CA LEU A 95 0.66 -6.82 -16.71
C LEU A 95 1.74 -6.54 -17.75
N ARG A 96 1.78 -7.27 -18.87
CA ARG A 96 2.74 -6.98 -19.95
C ARG A 96 2.54 -5.59 -20.56
N SER A 97 1.30 -5.14 -20.70
CA SER A 97 0.98 -3.81 -21.24
C SER A 97 1.36 -2.67 -20.29
N LEU A 98 1.41 -2.96 -19.00
CA LEU A 98 1.97 -2.09 -17.96
C LEU A 98 3.50 -2.09 -17.92
N GLY A 99 4.16 -2.91 -18.73
CA GLY A 99 5.63 -3.00 -18.79
C GLY A 99 6.25 -4.02 -17.84
N TYR A 100 5.46 -4.91 -17.24
CA TYR A 100 6.02 -6.05 -16.49
C TYR A 100 6.67 -7.03 -17.46
N ASP A 101 7.96 -7.32 -17.23
CA ASP A 101 8.75 -8.25 -18.04
C ASP A 101 8.43 -9.69 -17.65
N LEU A 102 7.22 -10.14 -18.00
CA LEU A 102 6.80 -11.54 -17.82
C LEU A 102 7.27 -12.36 -19.03
N PRO A 103 8.01 -13.47 -18.83
CA PRO A 103 8.55 -14.26 -19.92
C PRO A 103 7.47 -14.70 -20.91
N MET A 104 7.83 -14.75 -22.19
CA MET A 104 6.98 -15.28 -23.26
C MET A 104 6.96 -16.80 -23.18
N VAL A 105 6.22 -17.32 -22.20
CA VAL A 105 5.97 -18.75 -22.00
C VAL A 105 4.77 -19.16 -22.86
N GLU A 106 4.84 -20.32 -23.54
CA GLU A 106 3.75 -20.84 -24.38
C GLU A 106 2.48 -21.12 -23.56
N GLU A 107 1.30 -21.08 -24.20
CA GLU A 107 0.03 -21.38 -23.54
C GLU A 107 0.05 -22.78 -22.93
N GLY A 108 -0.05 -22.86 -21.59
CA GLY A 108 -0.08 -24.11 -20.84
C GLY A 108 1.25 -24.51 -20.21
N GLU A 109 2.33 -23.77 -20.46
CA GLU A 109 3.57 -23.94 -19.72
C GLU A 109 3.57 -23.09 -18.43
N PRO A 110 4.10 -23.63 -17.32
CA PRO A 110 4.12 -22.94 -16.04
C PRO A 110 5.07 -21.73 -16.10
N ASP A 111 4.53 -20.56 -15.81
CA ASP A 111 5.29 -19.33 -15.67
C ASP A 111 5.48 -19.06 -14.17
N PRO A 112 6.64 -19.41 -13.59
CA PRO A 112 6.83 -19.34 -12.14
C PRO A 112 6.70 -17.93 -11.57
N GLU A 113 7.00 -16.89 -12.36
CA GLU A 113 6.83 -15.50 -11.94
C GLU A 113 5.36 -15.11 -11.92
N PHE A 114 4.61 -15.50 -12.95
CA PHE A 114 3.17 -15.27 -12.99
C PHE A 114 2.42 -16.10 -11.93
N GLU A 115 2.84 -17.33 -11.68
CA GLU A 115 2.29 -18.19 -10.63
C GLU A 115 2.47 -17.60 -9.23
N ALA A 116 3.64 -17.03 -8.93
CA ALA A 116 3.87 -16.32 -7.67
C ALA A 116 2.97 -15.07 -7.53
N ILE A 117 2.71 -14.38 -8.64
CA ILE A 117 1.74 -13.28 -8.67
C ILE A 117 0.33 -13.81 -8.38
N LEU A 118 -0.09 -14.90 -9.04
CA LEU A 118 -1.39 -15.53 -8.83
C LEU A 118 -1.59 -15.99 -7.39
N ASP A 119 -0.56 -16.54 -6.72
CA ASP A 119 -0.66 -16.92 -5.30
C ASP A 119 -0.98 -15.72 -4.38
N THR A 120 -0.63 -14.51 -4.82
CA THR A 120 -0.91 -13.27 -4.09
C THR A 120 -2.28 -12.68 -4.45
N VAL A 121 -2.69 -12.74 -5.72
CA VAL A 121 -3.89 -12.04 -6.22
C VAL A 121 -5.14 -12.92 -6.36
N ASP A 122 -4.95 -14.23 -6.57
CA ASP A 122 -6.00 -15.25 -6.70
C ASP A 122 -5.62 -16.48 -5.84
N PRO A 123 -5.54 -16.33 -4.50
CA PRO A 123 -5.18 -17.42 -3.59
C PRO A 123 -6.21 -18.55 -3.56
N ASN A 124 -7.47 -18.24 -3.91
CA ASN A 124 -8.56 -19.20 -4.06
C ASN A 124 -8.51 -19.94 -5.40
N ARG A 125 -7.65 -19.53 -6.34
CA ARG A 125 -7.49 -20.11 -7.67
C ARG A 125 -8.83 -20.25 -8.38
N ASP A 126 -9.69 -19.25 -8.27
CA ASP A 126 -11.00 -19.24 -8.93
C ASP A 126 -10.92 -18.89 -10.42
N GLY A 127 -9.70 -18.60 -10.91
CA GLY A 127 -9.42 -18.35 -12.32
C GLY A 127 -9.61 -16.89 -12.73
N HIS A 128 -10.00 -16.02 -11.80
CA HIS A 128 -10.38 -14.65 -12.07
C HIS A 128 -9.76 -13.69 -11.05
N VAL A 129 -9.32 -12.53 -11.53
CA VAL A 129 -8.79 -11.45 -10.71
C VAL A 129 -9.78 -10.29 -10.76
N SER A 130 -10.37 -9.94 -9.62
CA SER A 130 -11.29 -8.81 -9.53
C SER A 130 -10.53 -7.48 -9.61
N LEU A 131 -11.26 -6.40 -9.91
CA LEU A 131 -10.69 -5.04 -9.89
C LEU A 131 -10.04 -4.72 -8.54
N GLN A 132 -10.61 -5.19 -7.43
CA GLN A 132 -10.07 -4.92 -6.10
C GLN A 132 -8.72 -5.62 -5.88
N GLU A 133 -8.61 -6.90 -6.25
CA GLU A 133 -7.38 -7.69 -6.15
C GLU A 133 -6.29 -7.13 -7.08
N TYR A 134 -6.67 -6.79 -8.32
CA TYR A 134 -5.80 -6.14 -9.28
C TYR A 134 -5.25 -4.81 -8.74
N MET A 135 -6.12 -3.92 -8.23
CA MET A 135 -5.70 -2.62 -7.70
C MET A 135 -4.82 -2.79 -6.47
N ALA A 136 -5.15 -3.71 -5.56
CA ALA A 136 -4.33 -3.99 -4.39
C ALA A 136 -2.93 -4.48 -4.79
N PHE A 137 -2.85 -5.37 -5.78
CA PHE A 137 -1.59 -5.85 -6.33
C PHE A 137 -0.77 -4.73 -6.96
N MET A 138 -1.36 -3.97 -7.89
CA MET A 138 -0.68 -2.87 -8.58
C MET A 138 -0.17 -1.82 -7.60
N ILE A 139 -0.98 -1.47 -6.60
CA ILE A 139 -0.58 -0.56 -5.53
C ILE A 139 0.60 -1.17 -4.75
N SER A 140 0.51 -2.43 -4.30
CA SER A 140 1.59 -3.07 -3.54
C SER A 140 2.92 -3.11 -4.32
N ARG A 141 2.88 -3.48 -5.60
CA ARG A 141 4.06 -3.52 -6.48
C ARG A 141 4.64 -2.15 -6.74
N GLU A 142 3.80 -1.15 -7.02
CA GLU A 142 4.26 0.22 -7.22
C GLU A 142 4.92 0.75 -5.93
N THR A 143 4.42 0.37 -4.75
CA THR A 143 5.10 0.71 -3.48
C THR A 143 6.39 -0.05 -3.21
N GLU A 144 6.58 -1.22 -3.80
CA GLU A 144 7.85 -1.94 -3.74
C GLU A 144 8.89 -1.29 -4.66
N ASN A 145 8.48 -0.85 -5.85
CA ASN A 145 9.34 -0.11 -6.79
C ASN A 145 9.70 1.30 -6.28
N VAL A 146 8.79 2.01 -5.59
CA VAL A 146 9.07 3.34 -5.01
C VAL A 146 10.08 3.31 -3.84
N LYS A 147 10.62 2.15 -3.46
CA LYS A 147 11.41 1.99 -2.23
C LYS A 147 12.87 1.56 -2.39
N SER A 148 13.39 1.34 -3.59
CA SER A 148 14.82 1.11 -3.68
C SER A 148 15.56 2.44 -3.71
N SER A 149 16.35 2.71 -2.66
CA SER A 149 17.30 3.83 -2.64
C SER A 149 18.17 3.85 -3.91
N GLU A 150 18.40 2.68 -4.52
CA GLU A 150 19.20 2.52 -5.75
C GLU A 150 18.54 3.14 -6.99
N GLU A 151 17.21 3.08 -7.13
CA GLU A 151 16.52 3.70 -8.28
C GLU A 151 16.54 5.23 -8.19
N ILE A 152 16.32 5.78 -7.00
CA ILE A 152 16.39 7.23 -6.78
C ILE A 152 17.83 7.72 -6.94
N GLU A 153 18.82 6.98 -6.44
CA GLU A 153 20.24 7.28 -6.68
C GLU A 153 20.59 7.24 -8.16
N SER A 154 20.07 6.26 -8.91
CA SER A 154 20.27 6.16 -10.36
C SER A 154 19.64 7.32 -11.12
N ALA A 155 18.43 7.73 -10.74
CA ALA A 155 17.75 8.89 -11.32
C ALA A 155 18.54 10.18 -11.08
N PHE A 156 19.00 10.43 -9.84
CA PHE A 156 19.85 11.59 -9.56
C PHE A 156 21.20 11.53 -10.27
N ARG A 157 21.79 10.34 -10.42
CA ARG A 157 23.00 10.16 -11.23
C ARG A 157 22.76 10.50 -12.70
N ALA A 158 21.59 10.21 -13.25
CA ALA A 158 21.22 10.57 -14.61
C ALA A 158 21.00 12.08 -14.79
N LEU A 159 20.60 12.79 -13.74
CA LEU A 159 20.50 14.26 -13.75
C LEU A 159 21.88 14.94 -13.73
N SER A 160 22.88 14.28 -13.13
CA SER A 160 24.25 14.77 -13.07
C SER A 160 24.94 14.64 -14.43
N SER A 161 25.45 15.76 -14.94
CA SER A 161 26.30 15.74 -16.11
C SER A 161 27.59 14.99 -15.78
N GLU A 162 27.84 13.89 -16.50
CA GLU A 162 28.99 12.97 -16.33
C GLU A 162 28.85 11.90 -15.22
N GLY A 163 27.65 11.67 -14.68
CA GLY A 163 27.42 10.57 -13.73
C GLY A 163 28.19 10.73 -12.41
N LYS A 164 28.35 11.98 -11.96
CA LYS A 164 29.08 12.30 -10.73
C LYS A 164 28.30 11.80 -9.50
N PRO A 165 28.98 11.53 -8.38
CA PRO A 165 28.34 11.16 -7.12
C PRO A 165 27.62 12.33 -6.43
N TYR A 166 27.47 13.47 -7.10
CA TYR A 166 26.77 14.66 -6.61
C TYR A 166 26.00 15.33 -7.74
N VAL A 167 25.04 16.17 -7.38
CA VAL A 167 24.25 16.99 -8.33
C VAL A 167 24.41 18.46 -8.01
N THR A 168 24.51 19.33 -9.01
CA THR A 168 24.60 20.78 -8.76
C THR A 168 23.23 21.44 -8.70
N LYS A 169 23.20 22.64 -8.09
CA LYS A 169 22.00 23.48 -8.08
C LYS A 169 21.46 23.66 -9.50
N GLU A 170 22.31 24.02 -10.45
CA GLU A 170 21.91 24.25 -11.84
C GLU A 170 21.30 22.99 -12.48
N GLU A 171 21.90 21.81 -12.25
CA GLU A 171 21.39 20.53 -12.77
C GLU A 171 19.99 20.20 -12.24
N LEU A 172 19.71 20.52 -10.97
CA LEU A 172 18.39 20.35 -10.38
C LEU A 172 17.36 21.29 -11.03
N TYR A 173 17.63 22.59 -11.18
CA TYR A 173 16.67 23.51 -11.81
C TYR A 173 16.51 23.33 -13.31
N GLN A 174 17.47 22.68 -13.99
CA GLN A 174 17.37 22.36 -15.41
C GLN A 174 16.49 21.13 -15.68
N ASN A 175 16.51 20.14 -14.77
CA ASN A 175 15.82 18.87 -14.98
C ASN A 175 14.56 18.67 -14.12
N LEU A 176 14.38 19.45 -13.06
CA LEU A 176 13.23 19.40 -12.16
C LEU A 176 12.43 20.70 -12.20
N THR A 177 11.18 20.63 -11.74
CA THR A 177 10.39 21.85 -11.52
C THR A 177 11.02 22.70 -10.41
N ARG A 178 10.73 24.01 -10.42
CA ARG A 178 11.30 24.95 -9.45
C ARG A 178 11.05 24.53 -8.00
N GLU A 179 9.85 24.03 -7.71
CA GLU A 179 9.45 23.57 -6.37
C GLU A 179 10.22 22.32 -5.94
N GLN A 180 10.41 21.36 -6.85
CA GLN A 180 11.18 20.14 -6.59
C GLN A 180 12.68 20.44 -6.40
N ALA A 181 13.24 21.36 -7.20
CA ALA A 181 14.62 21.80 -7.05
C ALA A 181 14.83 22.56 -5.73
N ASP A 182 13.91 23.45 -5.35
CA ASP A 182 13.93 24.15 -4.06
C ASP A 182 13.85 23.16 -2.88
N TYR A 183 13.03 22.11 -3.01
CA TYR A 183 12.93 21.04 -2.01
C TYR A 183 14.25 20.27 -1.87
N CYS A 184 14.85 19.83 -2.99
CA CYS A 184 16.12 19.12 -2.97
C CYS A 184 17.24 19.97 -2.35
N VAL A 185 17.36 21.23 -2.76
CA VAL A 185 18.39 22.17 -2.26
C VAL A 185 18.24 22.47 -0.76
N SER A 186 17.00 22.46 -0.23
CA SER A 186 16.75 22.71 1.18
C SER A 186 16.94 21.50 2.09
N HIS A 187 16.84 20.28 1.55
CA HIS A 187 16.92 19.05 2.34
C HIS A 187 18.21 18.25 2.11
N MET A 188 18.95 18.48 1.01
CA MET A 188 20.23 17.84 0.74
C MET A 188 21.39 18.57 1.41
N LYS A 189 22.39 17.81 1.85
CA LYS A 189 23.64 18.38 2.38
C LYS A 189 24.59 18.75 1.24
N PRO A 190 25.45 19.76 1.42
CA PRO A 190 26.53 20.05 0.48
C PRO A 190 27.48 18.85 0.35
N TYR A 191 27.91 18.55 -0.87
CA TYR A 191 28.84 17.47 -1.13
C TYR A 191 30.26 17.83 -0.63
N VAL A 192 30.89 16.86 0.05
CA VAL A 192 32.25 16.96 0.56
C VAL A 192 33.16 16.03 -0.24
N ASP A 193 34.14 16.60 -0.94
CA ASP A 193 35.16 15.82 -1.66
C ASP A 193 36.01 14.99 -0.67
N GLY A 194 36.66 13.91 -1.14
CA GLY A 194 37.53 13.05 -0.31
C GLY A 194 38.74 13.76 0.33
N LYS A 195 38.91 15.06 0.07
CA LYS A 195 39.88 15.97 0.68
C LYS A 195 39.27 16.89 1.75
N GLY A 196 38.01 16.69 2.15
CA GLY A 196 37.32 17.49 3.16
C GLY A 196 36.92 18.89 2.69
N ARG A 197 36.83 19.11 1.37
CA ARG A 197 36.40 20.40 0.80
C ARG A 197 34.91 20.33 0.48
N GLU A 198 34.14 21.19 1.13
CA GLU A 198 32.74 21.43 0.79
C GLU A 198 32.66 22.17 -0.55
N LEU A 199 31.85 21.63 -1.46
CA LEU A 199 31.46 22.31 -2.69
C LEU A 199 30.07 22.93 -2.46
N PRO A 200 29.95 24.24 -2.25
CA PRO A 200 28.70 24.88 -1.84
C PRO A 200 27.57 24.77 -2.88
N THR A 201 27.94 24.49 -4.14
CA THR A 201 27.03 24.38 -5.28
C THR A 201 26.71 22.93 -5.65
N ALA A 202 27.29 21.95 -4.96
CA ALA A 202 27.09 20.52 -5.17
C ALA A 202 26.41 19.90 -3.96
N PHE A 203 25.47 19.00 -4.21
CA PHE A 203 24.66 18.34 -3.19
C PHE A 203 24.85 16.83 -3.26
N ASP A 204 24.96 16.20 -2.09
CA ASP A 204 25.08 14.76 -1.95
C ASP A 204 23.69 14.11 -1.96
N TYR A 205 23.32 13.55 -3.11
CA TYR A 205 22.06 12.85 -3.26
C TYR A 205 22.09 11.44 -2.65
N VAL A 206 23.27 10.83 -2.47
CA VAL A 206 23.42 9.46 -1.93
C VAL A 206 23.19 9.45 -0.42
N GLU A 207 23.71 10.44 0.30
CA GLU A 207 23.40 10.59 1.73
C GLU A 207 21.91 10.94 1.92
N PHE A 208 21.36 11.77 1.04
CA PHE A 208 19.95 12.16 1.06
C PHE A 208 19.01 10.97 0.85
N THR A 209 19.21 10.16 -0.20
CA THR A 209 18.41 8.94 -0.45
C THR A 209 18.50 7.99 0.73
N ARG A 210 19.71 7.70 1.21
CA ARG A 210 19.89 6.82 2.38
C ARG A 210 19.19 7.34 3.62
N SER A 211 19.20 8.65 3.87
CA SER A 211 18.50 9.24 5.03
C SER A 211 16.97 9.12 4.94
N LEU A 212 16.41 9.11 3.72
CA LEU A 212 14.98 8.99 3.49
C LEU A 212 14.48 7.55 3.62
N PHE A 213 15.31 6.55 3.26
CA PHE A 213 14.93 5.13 3.24
C PHE A 213 15.32 4.33 4.49
N VAL A 214 16.08 4.91 5.44
CA VAL A 214 16.58 4.21 6.64
C VAL A 214 15.75 4.51 7.91
N ASN A 215 14.46 4.89 7.79
CA ASN A 215 13.54 5.00 8.93
C ASN A 215 12.40 3.98 8.89
#